data_AF-A0A563EMS6-F1
#
_entry.id   AF-A0A563EMS6-F1
#
_cell.length_a   1.000
_cell.length_b   1.000
_cell.length_c   1.000
_cell.angle_alpha   90.00
_cell.angle_beta   90.00
_cell.angle_gamma   90.00
#
_symmetry.space_group_name_H-M   'P 1'
#
loop_
_entity.id
_entity.type
_entity.pdbx_description
1 polymer ?
#
loop_
_entity_poly.entity_id
_entity_poly.type
_entity_poly.pdbx_seq_one_letter_code
_entity_poly.pdbx_strand_id
1 'polypeptide(L)'
;MTGPLGPIPMCGSCGAFLQPPNPMCPVCRTVQWAQPPPQPMPMPQPVYYPVPMAPPKSPGLAAFLSFLWLGVGNVYAGQTGLGIALLLVNIPLIILGWTVIGMLVAFPLWLIAVVISMVTASQAASAFNQRIYYRY
;
A
#
# COMPACT_ATOMS: atom_id res chain seq x y z
N MET A 1 22.54 54.44 -2.61
CA MET A 1 22.07 53.12 -3.09
C MET A 1 21.90 53.21 -4.60
N THR A 2 22.97 53.03 -5.38
CA THR A 2 22.91 53.02 -6.85
C THR A 2 23.11 51.57 -7.29
N GLY A 3 22.02 50.81 -7.32
CA GLY A 3 22.04 49.46 -7.90
C GLY A 3 22.41 49.54 -9.39
N PRO A 4 23.03 48.50 -9.96
CA PRO A 4 23.42 48.48 -11.36
C PRO A 4 22.18 48.65 -12.22
N LEU A 5 22.20 49.67 -13.07
CA LEU A 5 21.17 49.94 -14.06
C LEU A 5 21.08 48.70 -14.95
N GLY A 6 20.00 47.93 -14.80
CA GLY A 6 19.64 46.89 -15.76
C GLY A 6 19.56 47.49 -17.17
N PRO A 7 19.64 46.66 -18.22
CA PRO A 7 19.56 47.12 -19.60
C PRO A 7 18.35 48.04 -19.77
N ILE A 8 18.61 49.25 -20.27
CA ILE A 8 17.59 50.30 -20.44
C ILE A 8 16.48 49.69 -21.30
N PRO A 9 15.23 49.61 -20.79
CA PRO A 9 14.16 48.97 -21.55
C PRO A 9 13.89 49.77 -22.83
N MET A 10 13.84 49.08 -23.96
CA MET A 10 13.51 49.65 -25.26
C MET A 10 12.01 49.50 -25.54
N CYS A 11 11.44 50.44 -26.29
CA CYS A 11 10.04 50.37 -26.70
C CYS A 11 9.84 49.26 -27.74
N GLY A 12 8.98 48.28 -27.45
CA GLY A 12 8.67 47.19 -28.39
C GLY A 12 7.90 47.64 -29.63
N SER A 13 7.33 48.85 -29.64
CA SER A 13 6.59 49.39 -30.79
C SER A 13 7.46 50.26 -31.71
N CYS A 14 8.31 51.14 -31.15
CA CYS A 14 9.08 52.10 -31.94
C CYS A 14 10.61 52.04 -31.75
N GLY A 15 11.11 51.18 -30.86
CA GLY A 15 12.55 51.01 -30.61
C GLY A 15 13.22 52.12 -29.80
N ALA A 16 12.48 53.14 -29.33
CA ALA A 16 13.06 54.22 -28.52
C ALA A 16 13.49 53.73 -27.12
N PHE A 17 14.57 54.29 -26.59
CA PHE A 17 15.01 54.04 -25.22
C PHE A 17 14.04 54.68 -24.21
N LEU A 18 13.60 53.93 -23.22
CA LEU A 18 12.77 54.46 -22.14
C LEU A 18 13.64 54.97 -21.00
N GLN A 19 13.17 56.03 -20.35
CA GLN A 19 13.63 56.41 -19.04
C GLN A 19 12.69 55.74 -18.01
N PRO A 20 13.17 54.75 -17.23
CA PRO A 20 12.40 54.23 -16.11
C PRO A 20 12.13 55.36 -15.09
N PRO A 21 10.97 55.40 -14.39
CA PRO A 21 9.87 54.43 -14.38
C PRO A 21 8.63 55.01 -15.06
N ASN A 22 8.66 55.27 -16.38
CA ASN A 22 7.46 55.70 -17.11
C ASN A 22 6.90 54.55 -17.96
N PRO A 23 5.68 54.04 -17.67
CA PRO A 23 5.04 52.98 -18.47
C PRO A 23 4.58 53.47 -19.85
N MET A 24 4.60 54.77 -20.14
CA MET A 24 4.30 55.30 -21.47
C MET A 24 5.57 55.71 -22.22
N CYS A 25 5.68 55.27 -23.47
CA CYS A 25 6.77 55.72 -24.34
C CYS A 25 6.56 57.19 -24.77
N PRO A 26 7.55 58.09 -24.63
CA PRO A 26 7.41 59.51 -24.99
C PRO A 26 7.29 59.76 -26.51
N VAL A 27 7.75 58.81 -27.33
CA VAL A 27 7.78 58.96 -28.80
C VAL A 27 6.50 58.45 -29.45
N CYS A 28 6.11 57.20 -29.16
CA CYS A 28 4.96 56.56 -29.79
C CYS A 28 3.71 56.48 -28.90
N ARG A 29 3.78 56.94 -27.64
CA ARG A 29 2.71 56.94 -26.64
C ARG A 29 2.07 55.57 -26.36
N THR A 30 2.74 54.47 -26.73
CA THR A 30 2.28 53.13 -26.37
C THR A 30 2.58 52.86 -24.89
N VAL A 31 1.66 52.14 -24.23
CA VAL A 31 1.85 51.65 -22.87
C VAL A 31 2.70 50.39 -22.94
N GLN A 32 3.80 50.39 -22.21
CA GLN A 32 4.65 49.23 -22.05
C GLN A 32 4.22 48.48 -20.80
N TRP A 33 3.75 47.25 -21.04
CA TRP A 33 3.44 46.31 -19.98
C TRP A 33 4.72 45.99 -19.22
N ALA A 34 4.84 46.48 -17.99
CA ALA A 34 5.83 45.98 -17.06
C ALA A 34 5.55 44.49 -16.86
N GLN A 35 6.56 43.64 -17.05
CA GLN A 35 6.37 42.21 -16.80
C GLN A 35 5.97 42.03 -15.32
N PRO A 36 4.90 41.27 -15.03
CA PRO A 36 4.55 40.95 -13.65
C PRO A 36 5.73 40.20 -13.01
N PRO A 37 6.01 40.44 -11.72
CA PRO A 37 7.14 39.80 -11.05
C PRO A 37 7.02 38.27 -11.13
N PRO A 38 8.14 37.54 -11.31
CA PRO A 38 8.13 36.09 -11.38
C PRO A 38 7.47 35.53 -10.13
N GLN A 39 6.37 34.78 -10.32
CA GLN A 39 5.65 34.19 -9.21
C GLN A 39 6.48 33.05 -8.59
N PRO A 40 6.49 32.89 -7.26
CA PRO A 40 7.13 31.76 -6.61
C PRO A 40 6.56 30.45 -7.16
N MET A 41 7.41 29.60 -7.71
CA MET A 41 7.01 28.26 -8.15
C MET A 41 6.44 27.50 -6.95
N PRO A 42 5.25 26.87 -7.06
CA PRO A 42 4.71 26.03 -6.00
C PRO A 42 5.70 24.90 -5.70
N MET A 43 6.17 24.85 -4.47
CA MET A 43 7.00 23.76 -3.97
C MET A 43 6.26 22.41 -4.17
N PRO A 44 6.93 21.36 -4.69
CA PRO A 44 6.31 20.05 -4.90
C PRO A 44 5.79 19.51 -3.57
N GLN A 45 4.48 19.28 -3.48
CA GLN A 45 3.90 18.61 -2.33
C GLN A 45 4.11 17.10 -2.46
N PRO A 46 4.44 16.38 -1.36
CA PRO A 46 4.56 14.93 -1.39
C PRO A 46 3.20 14.31 -1.73
N VAL A 47 3.17 13.53 -2.82
CA VAL A 47 1.98 12.81 -3.26
C VAL A 47 1.79 11.60 -2.34
N TYR A 48 0.75 11.62 -1.51
CA TYR A 48 0.40 10.49 -0.65
C TYR A 48 -0.42 9.47 -1.46
N TYR A 49 0.17 8.30 -1.72
CA TYR A 49 -0.55 7.16 -2.32
C TYR A 49 -1.29 6.40 -1.23
N PRO A 50 -2.62 6.18 -1.34
CA PRO A 50 -3.35 5.33 -0.41
C PRO A 50 -2.90 3.88 -0.63
N VAL A 51 -2.11 3.39 0.31
CA VAL A 51 -1.67 2.00 0.37
C VAL A 51 -2.88 1.14 0.78
N PRO A 52 -3.27 0.11 -0.01
CA PRO A 52 -4.40 -0.75 0.34
C PRO A 52 -4.12 -1.47 1.66
N MET A 53 -4.78 -1.05 2.74
CA MET A 53 -4.75 -1.76 4.01
C MET A 53 -5.59 -3.02 3.86
N ALA A 54 -4.93 -4.19 3.73
CA ALA A 54 -5.64 -5.45 3.84
C ALA A 54 -6.29 -5.52 5.23
N PRO A 55 -7.59 -5.85 5.34
CA PRO A 55 -8.28 -5.89 6.61
C PRO A 55 -7.62 -6.93 7.55
N PRO A 56 -7.51 -6.63 8.85
CA PRO A 56 -6.95 -7.56 9.82
C PRO A 56 -7.77 -8.86 9.86
N LYS A 57 -7.07 -10.00 9.90
CA LYS A 57 -7.68 -11.34 9.92
C LYS A 57 -7.91 -11.79 11.36
N SER A 58 -8.98 -12.52 11.63
CA SER A 58 -9.29 -12.99 12.99
C SER A 58 -8.65 -14.37 13.27
N PRO A 59 -7.82 -14.51 14.33
CA PRO A 59 -7.15 -15.77 14.63
C PRO A 59 -8.11 -16.86 15.13
N GLY A 60 -9.19 -16.46 15.83
CA GLY A 60 -10.24 -17.39 16.27
C GLY A 60 -11.02 -18.00 15.11
N LEU A 61 -11.28 -17.21 14.07
CA LEU A 61 -11.93 -17.71 12.85
C LEU A 61 -11.00 -18.67 12.12
N ALA A 62 -9.71 -18.35 12.00
CA ALA A 62 -8.72 -19.26 11.43
C ALA A 62 -8.68 -20.62 12.16
N ALA A 63 -8.71 -20.62 13.49
CA ALA A 63 -8.77 -21.86 14.27
C ALA A 63 -10.07 -22.64 14.06
N PHE A 64 -11.22 -21.95 14.03
CA PHE A 64 -12.51 -22.59 13.77
C PHE A 64 -12.59 -23.21 12.36
N LEU A 65 -12.04 -22.56 11.34
CA LEU A 65 -11.95 -23.15 10.00
C LEU A 65 -11.03 -24.38 9.96
N SER A 66 -9.94 -24.39 10.73
CA SER A 66 -9.08 -25.57 10.88
C SER A 66 -9.76 -26.74 11.60
N PHE A 67 -10.70 -26.45 12.50
CA PHE A 67 -11.54 -27.47 13.14
C PHE A 67 -12.54 -28.10 12.17
N LEU A 68 -13.26 -27.24 11.43
CA LEU A 68 -14.29 -27.67 10.49
C LEU A 68 -13.70 -28.53 9.38
N TRP A 69 -12.50 -28.18 8.92
CA TRP A 69 -11.78 -28.96 7.93
C TRP A 69 -10.27 -28.81 8.10
N LEU A 70 -9.60 -29.95 8.26
CA LEU A 70 -8.16 -30.01 8.47
C LEU A 70 -7.43 -29.29 7.31
N GLY A 71 -6.72 -28.20 7.63
CA GLY A 71 -5.93 -27.41 6.67
C GLY A 71 -6.58 -26.13 6.15
N VAL A 72 -7.91 -25.96 6.24
CA VAL A 72 -8.60 -24.79 5.67
C VAL A 72 -8.29 -23.50 6.43
N GLY A 73 -8.16 -23.56 7.76
CA GLY A 73 -7.78 -22.39 8.55
C GLY A 73 -6.39 -21.83 8.22
N ASN A 74 -5.44 -22.70 7.86
CA ASN A 74 -4.09 -22.30 7.43
C ASN A 74 -4.13 -21.61 6.05
N VAL A 75 -5.02 -22.03 5.15
CA VAL A 75 -5.26 -21.34 3.87
C VAL A 75 -5.84 -19.93 4.10
N TYR A 76 -6.82 -19.81 5.01
CA TYR A 76 -7.41 -18.51 5.37
C TYR A 76 -6.37 -17.53 5.95
N ALA A 77 -5.48 -18.03 6.80
CA ALA A 77 -4.41 -17.26 7.42
C ALA A 77 -3.29 -16.84 6.45
N GLY A 78 -3.33 -17.28 5.18
CA GLY A 78 -2.32 -16.96 4.17
C GLY A 78 -1.13 -17.93 4.14
N GLN A 79 -1.19 -19.02 4.90
CA GLN A 79 -0.19 -20.08 4.90
C GLN A 79 -0.63 -21.25 3.99
N THR A 80 -0.81 -20.94 2.71
CA THR A 80 -1.40 -21.86 1.71
C THR A 80 -0.62 -23.15 1.57
N GLY A 81 0.73 -23.11 1.61
CA GLY A 81 1.57 -24.30 1.48
C GLY A 81 1.34 -25.33 2.59
N LEU A 82 1.26 -24.88 3.84
CA LEU A 82 0.98 -25.76 4.98
C LEU A 82 -0.49 -26.21 4.98
N GLY A 83 -1.42 -25.30 4.65
CA GLY A 83 -2.84 -25.63 4.55
C GLY A 83 -3.14 -26.72 3.51
N ILE A 84 -2.50 -26.64 2.33
CA ILE A 84 -2.63 -27.66 1.27
C ILE A 84 -2.01 -28.99 1.73
N ALA A 85 -0.85 -28.96 2.37
CA ALA A 85 -0.22 -30.18 2.89
C ALA A 85 -1.13 -30.92 3.90
N LEU A 86 -1.74 -30.18 4.83
CA LEU A 86 -2.69 -30.74 5.79
C LEU A 86 -3.97 -31.26 5.11
N LEU A 87 -4.45 -30.57 4.08
CA LEU A 87 -5.58 -31.02 3.26
C LEU A 87 -5.28 -32.37 2.59
N LEU A 88 -4.08 -32.52 2.03
CA LEU A 88 -3.65 -33.77 1.38
C LEU A 88 -3.45 -34.90 2.39
N VAL A 89 -3.03 -34.60 3.62
CA VAL A 89 -2.94 -35.57 4.73
C VAL A 89 -4.33 -35.96 5.24
N ASN A 90 -5.31 -35.06 5.20
CA ASN A 90 -6.67 -35.35 5.65
C ASN A 90 -7.35 -36.47 4.83
N ILE A 91 -7.09 -36.51 3.52
CA ILE A 91 -7.69 -37.49 2.60
C ILE A 91 -7.40 -38.95 3.00
N PRO A 92 -6.13 -39.39 3.15
CA PRO A 92 -5.83 -40.74 3.59
C PRO A 92 -6.30 -41.02 5.02
N LEU A 93 -6.30 -40.03 5.93
CA LEU A 93 -6.82 -40.23 7.29
C LEU A 93 -8.32 -40.56 7.28
N ILE A 94 -9.10 -39.89 6.43
CA ILE A 94 -10.53 -40.18 6.26
C ILE A 94 -10.73 -41.58 5.63
N ILE A 95 -9.94 -41.93 4.61
CA ILE A 95 -10.01 -43.24 3.95
C ILE A 95 -9.65 -44.38 4.93
N LEU A 96 -8.58 -44.22 5.72
CA LEU A 96 -8.22 -45.20 6.75
C LEU A 96 -9.32 -45.31 7.82
N GLY A 97 -9.91 -44.18 8.23
CA GLY A 97 -10.99 -44.12 9.23
C GLY A 97 -12.25 -44.91 8.85
N TRP A 98 -12.43 -45.28 7.59
CA TRP A 98 -13.56 -46.12 7.15
C TRP A 98 -13.45 -47.58 7.61
N THR A 99 -12.25 -48.03 8.00
CA THR A 99 -12.01 -49.39 8.53
C THR A 99 -12.02 -49.37 10.05
N VAL A 100 -12.44 -50.45 10.72
CA VAL A 100 -12.47 -50.51 12.21
C VAL A 100 -11.07 -50.34 12.81
N ILE A 101 -10.06 -50.97 12.20
CA ILE A 101 -8.65 -50.84 12.63
C ILE A 101 -8.16 -49.41 12.37
N GLY A 102 -8.46 -48.86 11.19
CA GLY A 102 -8.11 -47.50 10.86
C GLY A 102 -8.88 -46.48 11.70
N MET A 103 -10.07 -46.76 12.23
CA MET A 103 -10.76 -45.86 13.15
C MET A 103 -10.02 -45.76 14.49
N LEU A 104 -9.48 -46.85 15.03
CA LEU A 104 -8.69 -46.83 16.27
C LEU A 104 -7.38 -46.05 16.14
N VAL A 105 -6.78 -46.03 14.95
CA VAL A 105 -5.49 -45.36 14.70
C VAL A 105 -5.66 -43.95 14.12
N ALA A 106 -6.55 -43.79 13.14
CA ALA A 106 -6.79 -42.53 12.45
C ALA A 106 -7.57 -41.54 13.32
N PHE A 107 -8.47 -41.96 14.20
CA PHE A 107 -9.20 -41.05 15.08
C PHE A 107 -8.28 -40.27 16.05
N PRO A 108 -7.38 -40.90 16.82
CA PRO A 108 -6.46 -40.15 17.68
C PRO A 108 -5.46 -39.32 16.86
N LEU A 109 -4.95 -39.83 15.73
CA LEU A 109 -4.07 -39.08 14.84
C LEU A 109 -4.76 -37.85 14.24
N TRP A 110 -6.02 -37.99 13.86
CA TRP A 110 -6.82 -36.90 13.32
C TRP A 110 -7.06 -35.82 14.37
N LEU A 111 -7.41 -36.19 15.62
CA LEU A 111 -7.55 -35.22 16.71
C LEU A 111 -6.27 -34.44 16.97
N ILE A 112 -5.11 -35.11 16.99
CA ILE A 112 -3.81 -34.46 17.16
C ILE A 112 -3.56 -33.51 15.98
N ALA A 113 -3.81 -33.95 14.75
CA ALA A 113 -3.63 -33.13 13.57
C ALA A 113 -4.54 -31.89 13.58
N VAL A 114 -5.79 -32.02 14.04
CA VAL A 114 -6.74 -30.91 14.19
C VAL A 114 -6.20 -29.87 15.16
N VAL A 115 -5.76 -30.29 16.35
CA VAL A 115 -5.19 -29.39 17.36
C VAL A 115 -3.96 -28.66 16.82
N ILE A 116 -3.04 -29.38 16.16
CA ILE A 116 -1.87 -28.76 15.52
C ILE A 116 -2.34 -27.74 14.48
N SER A 117 -3.31 -28.09 13.62
CA SER A 117 -3.78 -27.20 12.55
C SER A 117 -4.49 -25.95 13.05
N MET A 118 -5.16 -26.00 14.21
CA MET A 118 -5.77 -24.83 14.87
C MET A 118 -4.70 -23.87 15.38
N VAL A 119 -3.69 -24.42 16.06
CA VAL A 119 -2.60 -23.65 16.63
C VAL A 119 -1.78 -23.00 15.51
N THR A 120 -1.46 -23.74 14.45
CA THR A 120 -0.74 -23.16 13.30
C THR A 120 -1.56 -22.09 12.58
N ALA A 121 -2.88 -22.30 12.41
CA ALA A 121 -3.73 -21.33 11.72
C ALA A 121 -3.91 -20.03 12.51
N SER A 122 -4.06 -20.12 13.83
CA SER A 122 -4.16 -18.94 14.72
C SER A 122 -2.84 -18.17 14.79
N GLN A 123 -1.70 -18.87 14.85
CA GLN A 123 -0.38 -18.25 14.75
C GLN A 123 -0.15 -17.59 13.39
N ALA A 124 -0.55 -18.24 12.29
CA ALA A 124 -0.43 -17.67 10.95
C ALA A 124 -1.27 -16.39 10.79
N ALA A 125 -2.49 -16.36 11.34
CA ALA A 125 -3.37 -15.20 11.27
C ALA A 125 -2.82 -14.03 12.09
N SER A 126 -2.30 -14.29 13.30
CA SER A 126 -1.66 -13.26 14.13
C SER A 126 -0.37 -12.74 13.49
N ALA A 127 0.45 -13.61 12.90
CA ALA A 127 1.64 -13.22 12.16
C ALA A 127 1.30 -12.36 10.93
N PHE A 128 0.22 -12.66 10.22
CA PHE A 128 -0.26 -11.83 9.11
C PHE A 128 -0.62 -10.41 9.56
N ASN A 129 -1.35 -10.29 10.68
CA ASN A 129 -1.72 -8.99 11.25
C ASN A 129 -0.50 -8.18 11.70
N GLN A 130 0.49 -8.83 12.32
CA GLN A 130 1.74 -8.16 12.73
C GLN A 130 2.54 -7.65 11.53
N ARG A 131 2.62 -8.43 10.44
CA ARG A 131 3.31 -8.00 9.21
C ARG A 131 2.67 -6.81 8.53
N ILE A 132 1.35 -6.66 8.65
CA ILE A 132 0.65 -5.48 8.16
C ILE A 132 0.98 -4.27 9.03
N TYR A 133 1.03 -4.45 10.35
CA TYR A 133 1.33 -3.36 11.29
C TYR A 133 2.72 -2.75 11.07
N TYR A 134 3.78 -3.55 10.92
CA TYR A 134 5.16 -3.05 10.77
C TYR A 134 5.52 -2.50 9.38
N ARG A 135 4.60 -2.53 8.41
CA ARG A 135 4.82 -1.95 7.07
C ARG A 135 4.42 -0.47 6.98
N TYR A 136 3.95 0.11 8.09
CA TYR A 136 3.55 1.51 8.23
C TYR A 136 4.21 2.11 9.46
#